data_AF-A0A6J8ERD8-F1
#
_entry.id   AF-A0A6J8ERD8-F1
#
_cell.length_a   1.000
_cell.length_b   1.000
_cell.length_c   1.000
_cell.angle_alpha   90.00
_cell.angle_beta   90.00
_cell.angle_gamma   90.00
#
_symmetry.space_group_name_H-M   'P 1'
#
loop_
_entity.id
_entity.type
_entity.pdbx_description
1 polymer ?
#
loop_
_entity_poly.entity_id
_entity_poly.type
_entity_poly.pdbx_seq_one_letter_code
_entity_poly.pdbx_strand_id
1 'polypeptide(L)'
;MPGLLESCKKLFKTKDLYKVLSLKKNASPSEVKRGYHKLSLKVHPDRVHGDGKKTATEKFQVLGKIYCILSDKEKRAVYDETGEVDDEDDVLTQDKDWYDYWRILFHQVTPQDIKEFEEKYKGSDEELADLKDLYCEYEGDMGMIMDGVMCCTAEDEPRFIQILKDLIKKKEITEYKGFTRSITKTKIAERKRKADEEAEEAEEDAKNLGLGEEDEALKSLIHANQQSRAKQMDSFFADLEAKYAEPEKKTKSKGKSKKK
;
A
#
# COMPACT_ATOMS: atom_id res chain seq x y z
N MET A 1 29.55 13.13 -3.89
CA MET A 1 28.32 13.30 -4.71
C MET A 1 27.90 14.75 -4.63
N PRO A 2 27.38 15.40 -5.69
CA PRO A 2 26.84 16.75 -5.56
C PRO A 2 25.67 16.74 -4.56
N GLY A 3 25.64 17.71 -3.64
CA GLY A 3 24.61 17.80 -2.61
C GLY A 3 23.19 17.94 -3.15
N LEU A 4 22.16 17.66 -2.33
CA LEU A 4 20.76 17.68 -2.73
C LEU A 4 20.35 19.06 -3.26
N LEU A 5 20.77 20.13 -2.58
CA LEU A 5 20.46 21.50 -2.98
C LEU A 5 21.06 21.88 -4.34
N GLU A 6 22.26 21.37 -4.64
CA GLU A 6 22.92 21.61 -5.94
C GLU A 6 22.27 20.77 -7.05
N SER A 7 21.86 19.54 -6.74
CA SER A 7 21.06 18.70 -7.62
C SER A 7 19.69 19.33 -7.93
N CYS A 8 19.04 19.93 -6.93
CA CYS A 8 17.80 20.70 -7.11
C CYS A 8 18.02 21.92 -8.02
N LYS A 9 19.13 22.65 -7.83
CA LYS A 9 19.47 23.79 -8.69
C LYS A 9 19.71 23.35 -10.13
N LYS A 10 20.40 22.23 -10.36
CA LYS A 10 20.68 21.70 -11.69
C LYS A 10 19.40 21.23 -12.41
N LEU A 11 18.54 20.49 -11.72
CA LEU A 11 17.39 19.81 -12.34
C LEU A 11 16.11 20.65 -12.36
N PHE A 12 15.88 21.46 -11.32
CA PHE A 12 14.66 22.23 -11.10
C PHE A 12 14.90 23.75 -11.09
N LYS A 13 16.15 24.22 -11.30
CA LYS A 13 16.54 25.64 -11.32
C LYS A 13 16.26 26.41 -10.02
N THR A 14 16.06 25.70 -8.91
CA THR A 14 15.82 26.30 -7.58
C THR A 14 16.51 25.48 -6.51
N LYS A 15 16.99 26.15 -5.45
CA LYS A 15 17.52 25.52 -4.23
C LYS A 15 16.45 25.36 -3.13
N ASP A 16 15.29 25.98 -3.31
CA ASP A 16 14.20 25.94 -2.34
C ASP A 16 13.35 24.69 -2.54
N LEU A 17 13.35 23.80 -1.53
CA LEU A 17 12.66 22.51 -1.54
C LEU A 17 11.14 22.66 -1.72
N TYR A 18 10.55 23.69 -1.11
CA TYR A 18 9.12 23.98 -1.24
C TYR A 18 8.78 24.42 -2.66
N LYS A 19 9.64 25.25 -3.29
CA LYS A 19 9.43 25.68 -4.68
C LYS A 19 9.54 24.53 -5.66
N VAL A 20 10.40 23.53 -5.41
CA VAL A 20 10.45 22.32 -6.25
C VAL A 20 9.08 21.62 -6.25
N LEU A 21 8.45 21.48 -5.09
CA LEU A 21 7.10 20.91 -4.95
C LEU A 21 5.96 21.88 -5.34
N SER A 22 6.28 23.11 -5.74
CA SER A 22 5.30 24.18 -5.99
C SER A 22 4.43 24.52 -4.77
N LEU A 23 5.04 24.50 -3.59
CA LEU A 23 4.42 24.75 -2.29
C LEU A 23 4.93 26.03 -1.64
N LYS A 24 4.19 26.53 -0.66
CA LYS A 24 4.63 27.60 0.23
C LYS A 24 5.38 27.00 1.43
N LYS A 25 6.27 27.78 2.07
CA LYS A 25 7.04 27.33 3.25
C LYS A 25 6.15 26.86 4.42
N ASN A 26 4.95 27.42 4.55
CA ASN A 26 3.97 27.04 5.57
C ASN A 26 3.06 25.87 5.16
N ALA A 27 3.41 25.11 4.11
CA ALA A 27 2.57 24.02 3.62
C ALA A 27 2.37 22.94 4.69
N SER A 28 1.15 22.41 4.80
CA SER A 28 0.88 21.29 5.70
C SER A 28 1.55 19.99 5.21
N PRO A 29 1.73 18.97 6.07
CA PRO A 29 2.22 17.66 5.62
C PRO A 29 1.36 17.03 4.49
N SER A 30 0.04 17.26 4.50
CA SER A 30 -0.85 16.79 3.44
C SER A 30 -0.65 17.53 2.12
N GLU A 31 -0.33 18.82 2.15
CA GLU A 31 0.05 19.58 0.96
C GLU A 31 1.41 19.14 0.40
N VAL A 32 2.39 18.85 1.27
CA VAL A 32 3.68 18.25 0.88
C VAL A 32 3.49 16.93 0.15
N LYS A 33 2.67 16.03 0.70
CA LYS A 33 2.32 14.74 0.08
C LYS A 33 1.65 14.91 -1.29
N ARG A 34 0.66 15.82 -1.39
CA ARG A 34 -0.02 16.12 -2.66
C ARG A 34 0.91 16.73 -3.71
N GLY A 35 1.78 17.65 -3.30
CA GLY A 35 2.76 18.29 -4.17
C GLY A 35 3.76 17.29 -4.75
N TYR A 36 4.29 16.41 -3.89
CA TYR A 36 5.14 15.30 -4.29
C TYR A 36 4.42 14.38 -5.29
N HIS A 37 3.23 13.86 -4.96
CA HIS A 37 2.50 12.94 -5.83
C HIS A 37 2.27 13.52 -7.24
N LYS A 38 1.84 14.79 -7.31
CA LYS A 38 1.61 15.49 -8.57
C LYS A 38 2.87 15.62 -9.42
N LEU A 39 4.03 15.86 -8.81
CA LEU A 39 5.28 16.01 -9.53
C LEU A 39 5.90 14.66 -9.90
N SER A 40 5.79 13.66 -9.04
CA SER A 40 6.23 12.28 -9.28
C SER A 40 5.57 11.68 -10.51
N LEU A 41 4.25 11.90 -10.67
CA LEU A 41 3.53 11.49 -11.88
C LEU A 41 4.02 12.17 -13.17
N LYS A 42 4.67 13.34 -13.08
CA LYS A 42 5.21 14.05 -14.26
C LYS A 42 6.63 13.62 -14.61
N VAL A 43 7.43 13.27 -13.59
CA VAL A 43 8.83 12.87 -13.76
C VAL A 43 9.01 11.35 -13.73
N HIS A 44 7.92 10.58 -13.74
CA HIS A 44 7.98 9.13 -13.71
C HIS A 44 8.71 8.59 -14.96
N PRO A 45 9.73 7.73 -14.80
CA PRO A 45 10.55 7.24 -15.91
C PRO A 45 9.77 6.38 -16.92
N ASP A 46 8.60 5.88 -16.55
CA ASP A 46 7.70 5.14 -17.46
C ASP A 46 6.99 6.05 -18.48
N ARG A 47 6.80 7.34 -18.15
CA ARG A 47 6.16 8.30 -19.06
C ARG A 47 7.12 8.94 -20.04
N VAL A 48 8.43 8.72 -19.86
CA VAL A 48 9.50 9.37 -20.64
C VAL A 48 10.27 8.33 -21.43
N HIS A 49 10.32 8.51 -22.75
CA HIS A 49 10.94 7.56 -23.68
C HIS A 49 12.33 8.09 -24.12
N GLY A 50 13.26 7.18 -24.41
CA GLY A 50 14.60 7.50 -24.92
C GLY A 50 15.54 8.17 -23.89
N ASP A 51 16.38 9.10 -24.34
CA ASP A 51 17.44 9.74 -23.53
C ASP A 51 16.90 10.54 -22.33
N GLY A 52 15.62 10.93 -22.37
CA GLY A 52 14.95 11.62 -21.27
C GLY A 52 14.76 10.75 -20.02
N LYS A 53 14.86 9.42 -20.13
CA LYS A 53 14.65 8.49 -19.01
C LYS A 53 15.70 8.67 -17.91
N LYS A 54 16.96 8.92 -18.27
CA LYS A 54 18.03 9.17 -17.28
C LYS A 54 17.76 10.43 -16.47
N THR A 55 17.39 11.52 -17.14
CA THR A 55 17.03 12.77 -16.46
C THR A 55 15.74 12.65 -15.65
N ALA A 56 14.77 11.85 -16.10
CA ALA A 56 13.55 11.56 -15.35
C ALA A 56 13.87 10.78 -14.07
N THR A 57 14.71 9.75 -14.13
CA THR A 57 15.18 9.00 -12.96
C THR A 57 15.92 9.89 -11.97
N GLU A 58 16.85 10.74 -12.42
CA GLU A 58 17.56 11.68 -11.55
C GLU A 58 16.59 12.66 -10.87
N LYS A 59 15.62 13.20 -11.62
CA LYS A 59 14.57 14.07 -11.07
C LYS A 59 13.70 13.36 -10.05
N PHE A 60 13.34 12.09 -10.31
CA PHE A 60 12.53 11.29 -9.41
C PHE A 60 13.27 10.97 -8.11
N GLN A 61 14.55 10.60 -8.19
CA GLN A 61 15.40 10.36 -7.02
C GLN A 61 15.55 11.62 -6.16
N VAL A 62 15.83 12.76 -6.78
CA VAL A 62 15.91 14.05 -6.07
C VAL A 62 14.57 14.38 -5.43
N LEU A 63 13.47 14.19 -6.15
CA LEU A 63 12.12 14.44 -5.64
C LEU A 63 11.78 13.58 -4.41
N GLY A 64 12.20 12.31 -4.40
CA GLY A 64 12.06 11.43 -3.24
C GLY A 64 12.82 11.93 -2.02
N LYS A 65 14.08 12.37 -2.21
CA LYS A 65 14.88 12.96 -1.12
C LYS A 65 14.21 14.20 -0.53
N ILE A 66 13.71 15.10 -1.39
CA ILE A 66 12.97 16.31 -0.97
C ILE A 66 11.76 15.94 -0.12
N TYR A 67 10.99 14.94 -0.54
CA TYR A 67 9.83 14.50 0.21
C TYR A 67 10.23 13.94 1.58
N CYS A 68 11.23 13.07 1.66
CA CYS A 68 11.70 12.52 2.94
C CYS A 68 12.06 13.61 3.96
N ILE A 69 12.69 14.71 3.50
CA ILE A 69 13.05 15.84 4.37
C ILE A 69 11.82 16.65 4.78
N LEU A 70 10.93 16.97 3.84
CA LEU A 70 9.77 17.81 4.12
C LEU A 70 8.61 17.06 4.80
N SER A 71 8.58 15.72 4.71
CA SER A 71 7.58 14.88 5.37
C SER A 71 7.92 14.61 6.83
N ASP A 72 9.20 14.56 7.17
CA ASP A 72 9.69 14.37 8.53
C ASP A 72 9.71 15.71 9.27
N LYS A 73 9.07 15.77 10.44
CA LYS A 73 8.95 17.02 11.21
C LYS A 73 10.30 17.52 11.71
N GLU A 74 11.20 16.64 12.11
CA GLU A 74 12.51 16.99 12.65
C GLU A 74 13.41 17.48 11.53
N LYS A 75 13.47 16.73 10.41
CA LYS A 75 14.28 17.13 9.24
C LYS A 75 13.78 18.41 8.60
N ARG A 76 12.45 18.61 8.56
CA ARG A 76 11.84 19.84 8.08
C ARG A 76 12.18 21.04 8.97
N ALA A 77 12.13 20.88 10.30
CA ALA A 77 12.46 21.95 11.23
C ALA A 77 13.91 22.41 11.06
N VAL A 78 14.84 21.45 10.93
CA VAL A 78 16.26 21.75 10.64
C VAL A 78 16.40 22.52 9.33
N TYR A 79 15.74 22.08 8.25
CA TYR A 79 15.78 22.79 6.97
C TYR A 79 15.18 24.21 7.05
N ASP A 80 14.08 24.38 7.79
CA ASP A 80 13.42 25.68 7.95
C ASP A 80 14.27 26.67 8.75
N GLU A 81 15.10 26.19 9.69
CA GLU A 81 15.97 27.00 10.53
C GLU A 81 17.33 27.32 9.86
N THR A 82 17.98 26.32 9.27
CA THR A 82 19.34 26.46 8.71
C THR A 82 19.35 26.80 7.23
N GLY A 83 18.29 26.43 6.49
CA GLY A 83 18.27 26.46 5.03
C GLY A 83 19.21 25.45 4.36
N GLU A 84 19.85 24.60 5.17
CA GLU A 84 20.78 23.55 4.74
C GLU A 84 20.12 22.18 4.89
N VAL A 85 20.63 21.21 4.15
CA VAL A 85 20.15 19.83 4.18
C VAL A 85 21.36 18.97 4.47
N ASP A 86 21.25 18.10 5.47
CA ASP A 86 22.26 17.08 5.69
C ASP A 86 22.15 16.03 4.56
N ASP A 87 23.18 16.02 3.71
CA ASP A 87 23.28 15.15 2.54
C ASP A 87 24.00 13.81 2.86
N GLU A 88 24.50 13.63 4.09
CA GLU A 88 25.19 12.39 4.50
C GLU A 88 24.23 11.24 4.84
N ASP A 89 23.00 11.57 5.22
CA ASP A 89 21.89 10.62 5.27
C ASP A 89 21.45 10.31 3.83
N ASP A 90 22.21 9.48 3.11
CA ASP A 90 21.76 8.94 1.84
C ASP A 90 20.64 7.93 2.12
N VAL A 91 19.43 8.48 2.26
CA VAL A 91 18.15 7.77 2.42
C VAL A 91 17.89 6.81 1.24
N LEU A 92 18.74 6.81 0.21
CA LEU A 92 18.69 5.91 -0.95
C LEU A 92 19.79 4.83 -0.95
N THR A 93 20.54 4.66 0.14
CA THR A 93 21.43 3.49 0.31
C THR A 93 20.63 2.18 0.24
N GLN A 94 21.23 1.17 -0.40
CA GLN A 94 20.62 -0.04 -0.99
C GLN A 94 19.71 -0.90 -0.09
N ASP A 95 19.61 -0.61 1.22
CA ASP A 95 18.90 -1.42 2.22
C ASP A 95 17.56 -0.84 2.70
N LYS A 96 17.04 0.23 2.07
CA LYS A 96 15.67 0.68 2.40
C LYS A 96 14.63 -0.11 1.63
N ASP A 97 13.72 -0.70 2.41
CA ASP A 97 12.54 -1.37 1.91
C ASP A 97 11.69 -0.39 1.11
N TRP A 98 11.70 -0.54 -0.22
CA TRP A 98 10.85 0.22 -1.10
C TRP A 98 9.38 0.06 -0.69
N TYR A 99 8.98 -1.10 -0.15
CA TYR A 99 7.61 -1.32 0.32
C TYR A 99 7.19 -0.30 1.38
N ASP A 100 8.06 0.01 2.35
CA ASP A 100 7.80 1.03 3.37
C ASP A 100 7.70 2.43 2.78
N TYR A 101 8.58 2.76 1.83
CA TYR A 101 8.54 4.05 1.13
C TYR A 101 7.22 4.24 0.34
N TRP A 102 6.80 3.22 -0.40
CA TRP A 102 5.55 3.26 -1.17
C TRP A 102 4.31 3.25 -0.26
N ARG A 103 4.33 2.57 0.89
CA ARG A 103 3.26 2.62 1.91
C ARG A 103 3.10 3.99 2.57
N ILE A 104 4.18 4.77 2.69
CA ILE A 104 4.09 6.16 3.17
C ILE A 104 3.41 7.05 2.10
N LEU A 105 3.72 6.80 0.83
CA LEU A 105 3.29 7.62 -0.30
C LEU A 105 1.86 7.36 -0.74
N PHE A 106 1.47 6.09 -0.85
CA PHE A 106 0.14 5.69 -1.28
C PHE A 106 -0.66 5.24 -0.06
N HIS A 107 -1.95 5.56 -0.01
CA HIS A 107 -2.76 5.02 1.09
C HIS A 107 -2.73 3.50 0.96
N GLN A 108 -2.66 2.81 2.10
CA GLN A 108 -2.83 1.38 2.11
C GLN A 108 -4.27 1.09 1.73
N VAL A 109 -4.47 0.41 0.59
CA VAL A 109 -5.78 -0.07 0.19
C VAL A 109 -6.26 -1.04 1.25
N THR A 110 -7.33 -0.67 1.94
CA THR A 110 -7.98 -1.50 2.94
C THR A 110 -9.10 -2.31 2.27
N PRO A 111 -9.53 -3.41 2.89
CA PRO A 111 -10.73 -4.12 2.45
C PRO A 111 -11.97 -3.22 2.37
N GLN A 112 -12.03 -2.17 3.18
CA GLN A 112 -13.11 -1.19 3.17
C GLN A 112 -13.07 -0.31 1.91
N ASP A 113 -11.88 0.15 1.50
CA ASP A 113 -11.72 0.93 0.27
C ASP A 113 -12.15 0.13 -0.98
N ILE A 114 -11.89 -1.18 -0.99
CA ILE A 114 -12.31 -2.08 -2.07
C ILE A 114 -13.84 -2.19 -2.11
N LYS A 115 -14.50 -2.35 -0.96
CA LYS A 115 -15.96 -2.40 -0.88
C LYS A 115 -16.61 -1.09 -1.31
N GLU A 116 -16.07 0.05 -0.87
CA GLU A 116 -16.57 1.37 -1.28
C GLU A 116 -16.40 1.61 -2.78
N PHE A 117 -15.28 1.13 -3.35
CA PHE A 117 -15.07 1.16 -4.79
C PHE A 117 -16.08 0.27 -5.53
N GLU A 118 -16.29 -0.96 -5.07
CA GLU A 118 -17.26 -1.91 -5.65
C GLU A 118 -18.68 -1.32 -5.66
N GLU A 119 -19.13 -0.76 -4.53
CA GLU A 119 -20.45 -0.11 -4.42
C GLU A 119 -20.61 1.07 -5.37
N LYS A 120 -19.52 1.82 -5.59
CA LYS A 120 -19.53 2.97 -6.51
C LYS A 120 -19.50 2.54 -7.98
N TYR A 121 -18.80 1.46 -8.30
CA TYR A 121 -18.63 0.96 -9.66
C TYR A 121 -19.89 0.22 -10.14
N LYS A 122 -20.44 -0.68 -9.33
CA LYS A 122 -21.62 -1.48 -9.70
C LYS A 122 -22.84 -0.59 -9.95
N GLY A 123 -23.44 -0.72 -11.13
CA GLY A 123 -24.58 0.08 -11.59
C GLY A 123 -24.24 1.50 -12.04
N SER A 124 -22.96 1.85 -12.10
CA SER A 124 -22.51 3.17 -12.59
C SER A 124 -22.48 3.25 -14.12
N ASP A 125 -22.34 4.47 -14.62
CA ASP A 125 -22.09 4.71 -16.05
C ASP A 125 -20.74 4.14 -16.53
N GLU A 126 -19.77 3.99 -15.61
CA GLU A 126 -18.46 3.39 -15.90
C GLU A 126 -18.60 1.90 -16.17
N GLU A 127 -19.32 1.16 -15.32
CA GLU A 127 -19.60 -0.27 -15.54
C GLU A 127 -20.38 -0.49 -16.86
N LEU A 128 -21.33 0.39 -17.17
CA LEU A 128 -22.08 0.31 -18.42
C LEU A 128 -21.17 0.53 -19.65
N ALA A 129 -20.20 1.45 -19.55
CA ALA A 129 -19.24 1.70 -20.62
C ALA A 129 -18.30 0.50 -20.79
N ASP A 130 -17.75 -0.02 -19.70
CA ASP A 130 -16.87 -1.19 -19.71
C ASP A 130 -17.58 -2.42 -20.28
N LEU A 131 -18.84 -2.67 -19.89
CA LEU A 131 -19.66 -3.75 -20.44
C LEU A 131 -19.86 -3.62 -21.96
N LYS A 132 -20.04 -2.39 -22.47
CA LYS A 132 -20.19 -2.15 -23.92
C LYS A 132 -18.88 -2.42 -24.65
N ASP A 133 -17.77 -1.96 -24.10
CA ASP A 133 -16.46 -2.12 -24.70
C ASP A 133 -16.06 -3.60 -24.74
N LEU A 134 -16.21 -4.31 -23.62
CA LEU A 134 -15.94 -5.76 -23.52
C LEU A 134 -16.89 -6.58 -24.39
N TYR A 135 -18.16 -6.17 -24.49
CA TYR A 135 -19.12 -6.84 -25.38
C TYR A 135 -18.72 -6.76 -26.85
N CYS A 136 -18.21 -5.59 -27.28
CA CYS A 136 -17.70 -5.40 -28.63
C CYS A 136 -16.38 -6.13 -28.86
N GLU A 137 -15.47 -6.11 -27.88
CA GLU A 137 -14.16 -6.77 -27.96
C GLU A 137 -14.28 -8.29 -28.07
N TYR A 138 -15.16 -8.89 -27.27
CA TYR A 138 -15.34 -10.35 -27.22
C TYR A 138 -16.53 -10.87 -28.04
N GLU A 139 -17.08 -10.05 -28.94
CA GLU A 139 -18.19 -10.41 -29.82
C GLU A 139 -19.37 -11.10 -29.08
N GLY A 140 -19.68 -10.59 -27.88
CA GLY A 140 -20.76 -11.09 -27.03
C GLY A 140 -20.50 -12.42 -26.30
N ASP A 141 -19.26 -12.92 -26.22
CA ASP A 141 -18.97 -14.07 -25.36
C ASP A 141 -19.05 -13.67 -23.87
N MET A 142 -20.13 -14.08 -23.20
CA MET A 142 -20.34 -13.76 -21.78
C MET A 142 -19.28 -14.33 -20.86
N GLY A 143 -18.59 -15.42 -21.20
CA GLY A 143 -17.50 -15.93 -20.35
C GLY A 143 -16.34 -14.93 -20.28
N MET A 144 -15.87 -14.48 -21.46
CA MET A 144 -14.79 -13.51 -21.55
C MET A 144 -15.19 -12.13 -20.98
N ILE A 145 -16.45 -11.74 -21.19
CA ILE A 145 -16.97 -10.48 -20.62
C ILE A 145 -16.95 -10.55 -19.09
N MET A 146 -17.42 -11.64 -18.49
CA MET A 146 -17.42 -11.79 -17.02
C MET A 146 -16.00 -11.78 -16.45
N ASP A 147 -15.04 -12.41 -17.13
CA ASP A 147 -13.63 -12.40 -16.72
C ASP A 147 -12.97 -11.01 -16.87
N GLY A 148 -13.50 -10.15 -17.75
CA GLY A 148 -12.97 -8.80 -18.00
C GLY A 148 -13.62 -7.69 -17.16
N VAL A 149 -14.88 -7.85 -16.73
CA VAL A 149 -15.59 -6.83 -15.96
C VAL A 149 -15.05 -6.78 -14.52
N MET A 150 -14.75 -5.58 -14.04
CA MET A 150 -14.26 -5.38 -12.68
C MET A 150 -15.34 -5.70 -11.64
N CYS A 151 -14.93 -6.23 -10.49
CA CYS A 151 -15.82 -6.57 -9.37
C CYS A 151 -16.98 -7.52 -9.75
N CYS A 152 -16.83 -8.27 -10.84
CA CYS A 152 -17.84 -9.20 -11.32
C CYS A 152 -17.88 -10.48 -10.47
N THR A 153 -19.08 -10.91 -10.08
CA THR A 153 -19.31 -12.25 -9.54
C THR A 153 -20.25 -13.05 -10.44
N ALA A 154 -20.31 -14.37 -10.26
CA ALA A 154 -21.24 -15.21 -11.00
C ALA A 154 -22.72 -14.82 -10.79
N GLU A 155 -23.04 -14.08 -9.72
CA GLU A 155 -24.39 -13.59 -9.43
C GLU A 155 -24.79 -12.38 -10.29
N ASP A 156 -23.81 -11.64 -10.84
CA ASP A 156 -24.04 -10.46 -11.67
C ASP A 156 -24.48 -10.81 -13.10
N GLU A 157 -24.23 -12.05 -13.55
CA GLU A 157 -24.48 -12.45 -14.94
C GLU A 157 -25.92 -12.17 -15.44
N PRO A 158 -26.99 -12.48 -14.67
CA PRO A 158 -28.36 -12.18 -15.09
C PRO A 158 -28.61 -10.68 -15.28
N ARG A 159 -27.98 -9.83 -14.45
CA ARG A 159 -28.07 -8.37 -14.54
C ARG A 159 -27.40 -7.85 -15.81
N PHE A 160 -26.19 -8.33 -16.12
CA PHE A 160 -25.48 -7.97 -17.35
C PHE A 160 -26.23 -8.41 -18.60
N ILE A 161 -26.77 -9.63 -18.62
CA ILE A 161 -27.60 -10.10 -19.74
C ILE A 161 -28.79 -9.17 -19.96
N GLN A 162 -29.44 -8.70 -18.88
CA GLN A 162 -30.57 -7.79 -18.99
C GLN A 162 -30.15 -6.42 -19.56
N ILE A 163 -29.04 -5.86 -19.06
CA ILE A 163 -28.46 -4.59 -19.57
C ILE A 163 -28.15 -4.71 -21.06
N LEU A 164 -27.42 -5.75 -21.47
CA LEU A 164 -27.03 -5.97 -22.86
C LEU A 164 -28.25 -6.16 -23.77
N LYS A 165 -29.27 -6.91 -23.33
CA LYS A 165 -30.54 -7.03 -24.06
C LYS A 165 -31.23 -5.68 -24.27
N ASP A 166 -31.23 -4.83 -23.24
CA ASP A 166 -31.82 -3.50 -23.34
C ASP A 166 -31.03 -2.59 -24.29
N LEU A 167 -29.69 -2.69 -24.31
CA LEU A 167 -28.83 -1.98 -25.25
C LEU A 167 -29.01 -2.44 -26.70
N ILE A 168 -29.13 -3.74 -26.94
CA ILE A 168 -29.45 -4.32 -28.27
C ILE A 168 -30.81 -3.80 -28.73
N LYS A 169 -31.81 -3.79 -27.83
CA LYS A 169 -33.16 -3.29 -28.14
C LYS A 169 -33.15 -1.80 -28.48
N LYS A 170 -32.34 -1.01 -27.79
CA LYS A 170 -32.11 0.42 -28.09
C LYS A 170 -31.27 0.65 -29.35
N LYS A 171 -30.70 -0.41 -29.94
CA LYS A 171 -29.77 -0.38 -31.08
C LYS A 171 -28.49 0.41 -30.80
N GLU A 172 -28.05 0.44 -29.54
CA GLU A 172 -26.77 1.03 -29.15
C GLU A 172 -25.60 0.07 -29.42
N ILE A 173 -25.84 -1.23 -29.38
CA ILE A 173 -24.86 -2.29 -29.68
C ILE A 173 -25.45 -3.30 -30.67
N THR A 174 -24.58 -3.95 -31.46
CA THR A 174 -24.97 -4.96 -32.44
C THR A 174 -25.15 -6.32 -31.79
N GLU A 175 -26.19 -7.06 -32.16
CA GLU A 175 -26.38 -8.43 -31.67
C GLU A 175 -25.35 -9.39 -32.29
N TYR A 176 -24.46 -9.94 -31.46
CA TYR A 176 -23.52 -10.97 -31.87
C TYR A 176 -24.04 -12.38 -31.63
N LYS A 177 -23.63 -13.32 -32.49
CA LYS A 177 -23.96 -14.75 -32.33
C LYS A 177 -23.33 -15.36 -31.07
N GLY A 178 -22.19 -14.83 -30.62
CA GLY A 178 -21.54 -15.22 -29.36
C GLY A 178 -22.47 -15.05 -28.18
N PHE A 179 -23.20 -13.93 -28.14
CA PHE A 179 -24.16 -13.60 -27.09
C PHE A 179 -25.29 -14.62 -27.00
N THR A 180 -25.97 -14.94 -28.10
CA THR A 180 -27.07 -15.91 -28.06
C THR A 180 -26.62 -17.31 -27.63
N ARG A 181 -25.39 -17.71 -27.98
CA ARG A 181 -24.81 -19.01 -27.59
C ARG A 181 -24.41 -19.04 -26.12
N SER A 182 -23.89 -17.93 -25.61
CA SER A 182 -23.34 -17.83 -24.26
C SER A 182 -24.42 -17.69 -23.19
N ILE A 183 -25.58 -17.10 -23.47
CA ILE A 183 -26.68 -16.89 -22.51
C ILE A 183 -27.62 -18.09 -22.30
N THR A 184 -27.25 -19.29 -22.78
CA THR A 184 -28.06 -20.48 -22.58
C THR A 184 -28.07 -20.90 -21.11
N LYS A 185 -29.21 -21.42 -20.61
CA LYS A 185 -29.33 -21.84 -19.19
C LYS A 185 -28.21 -22.79 -18.76
N THR A 186 -27.83 -23.71 -19.63
CA THR A 186 -26.72 -24.65 -19.39
C THR A 186 -25.39 -23.92 -19.22
N LYS A 187 -25.09 -22.94 -20.07
CA LYS A 187 -23.83 -22.18 -20.00
C LYS A 187 -23.75 -21.28 -18.78
N ILE A 188 -24.87 -20.66 -18.41
CA ILE A 188 -24.97 -19.85 -17.18
C ILE A 188 -24.74 -20.75 -15.95
N ALA A 189 -25.41 -21.91 -15.89
CA ALA A 189 -25.23 -22.86 -14.79
C ALA A 189 -23.82 -23.44 -14.72
N GLU A 190 -23.20 -23.71 -15.88
CA GLU A 190 -21.80 -24.19 -15.98
C GLU A 190 -20.82 -23.15 -15.42
N ARG A 191 -20.97 -21.87 -15.77
CA ARG A 191 -20.16 -20.78 -15.21
C ARG A 191 -20.37 -20.61 -13.71
N LYS A 192 -21.62 -20.61 -13.26
CA LYS A 192 -21.93 -20.52 -11.83
C LYS A 192 -21.28 -21.66 -11.05
N ARG A 193 -21.44 -22.90 -11.51
CA ARG A 193 -20.83 -24.06 -10.85
C ARG A 193 -19.30 -23.96 -10.82
N LYS A 194 -18.67 -23.52 -11.92
CA LYS A 194 -17.22 -23.32 -11.95
C LYS A 194 -16.75 -22.26 -10.94
N ALA A 195 -17.49 -21.17 -10.81
CA ALA A 195 -17.18 -20.13 -9.82
C ALA A 195 -17.39 -20.62 -8.38
N ASP A 196 -18.42 -21.43 -8.12
CA ASP A 196 -18.65 -22.06 -6.81
C ASP A 196 -17.51 -23.05 -6.48
N GLU A 197 -17.10 -23.88 -7.43
CA GLU A 197 -15.95 -24.81 -7.30
C GLU A 197 -14.63 -24.06 -7.02
N GLU A 198 -14.35 -22.97 -7.73
CA GLU A 198 -13.17 -22.13 -7.52
C GLU A 198 -13.18 -21.42 -6.16
N ALA A 199 -14.36 -20.99 -5.69
CA ALA A 199 -14.52 -20.40 -4.36
C ALA A 199 -14.24 -21.44 -3.24
N GLU A 200 -14.74 -22.67 -3.39
CA GLU A 200 -14.44 -23.78 -2.47
C GLU A 200 -12.93 -24.09 -2.44
N GLU A 201 -12.28 -24.17 -3.60
CA GLU A 201 -10.83 -24.38 -3.70
C GLU A 201 -10.04 -23.25 -3.03
N ALA A 202 -10.44 -21.99 -3.26
CA ALA A 202 -9.81 -20.83 -2.62
C ALA A 202 -9.98 -20.85 -1.08
N GLU A 203 -11.12 -21.32 -0.55
CA GLU A 203 -11.31 -21.50 0.89
C GLU A 203 -10.44 -22.62 1.47
N GLU A 204 -10.27 -23.73 0.75
CA GLU A 204 -9.36 -24.81 1.14
C GLU A 204 -7.90 -24.34 1.14
N ASP A 205 -7.48 -23.62 0.10
CA ASP A 205 -6.14 -23.06 0.01
C ASP A 205 -5.87 -22.01 1.09
N ALA A 206 -6.84 -21.15 1.40
CA ALA A 206 -6.71 -20.21 2.51
C ALA A 206 -6.49 -20.94 3.85
N LYS A 207 -7.22 -22.05 4.11
CA LYS A 207 -7.01 -22.90 5.29
C LYS A 207 -5.63 -23.54 5.28
N ASN A 208 -5.17 -24.05 4.14
CA ASN A 208 -3.86 -24.69 3.99
C ASN A 208 -2.70 -23.69 4.19
N LEU A 209 -2.87 -22.45 3.74
CA LEU A 209 -1.91 -21.36 3.92
C LEU A 209 -1.95 -20.75 5.32
N GLY A 210 -2.92 -21.14 6.16
CA GLY A 210 -3.12 -20.59 7.49
C GLY A 210 -3.93 -19.30 7.52
N LEU A 211 -4.28 -18.72 6.37
CA LEU A 211 -4.91 -17.40 6.16
C LEU A 211 -6.39 -17.30 6.61
N GLY A 212 -6.76 -17.92 7.74
CA GLY A 212 -8.09 -17.84 8.37
C GLY A 212 -8.00 -17.42 9.85
N GLU A 213 -8.98 -16.63 10.35
CA GLU A 213 -9.05 -16.05 11.71
C GLU A 213 -7.68 -15.71 12.36
N GLU A 214 -6.74 -15.28 11.52
CA GLU A 214 -5.31 -15.33 11.81
C GLU A 214 -4.85 -14.16 12.67
N ASP A 215 -5.76 -13.25 12.96
CA ASP A 215 -5.58 -12.21 13.93
C ASP A 215 -5.37 -12.78 15.33
N GLU A 216 -5.98 -13.91 15.71
CA GLU A 216 -5.69 -14.53 17.01
C GLU A 216 -4.46 -15.45 16.98
N ALA A 217 -4.28 -16.25 15.93
CA ALA A 217 -3.17 -17.20 15.85
C ALA A 217 -1.81 -16.51 15.72
N LEU A 218 -1.70 -15.49 14.85
CA LEU A 218 -0.47 -14.73 14.67
C LEU A 218 -0.20 -13.82 15.89
N LYS A 219 -1.23 -13.17 16.44
CA LYS A 219 -1.07 -12.40 17.70
C LYS A 219 -0.63 -13.32 18.84
N SER A 220 -1.16 -14.54 18.93
CA SER A 220 -0.76 -15.53 19.94
C SER A 220 0.69 -15.98 19.78
N LEU A 221 1.15 -16.20 18.54
CA LEU A 221 2.55 -16.55 18.26
C LEU A 221 3.51 -15.38 18.53
N ILE A 222 3.14 -14.15 18.16
CA ILE A 222 3.91 -12.94 18.47
C ILE A 222 4.00 -12.74 19.98
N HIS A 223 2.88 -12.89 20.70
CA HIS A 223 2.83 -12.75 22.15
C HIS A 223 3.63 -13.85 22.86
N ALA A 224 3.58 -15.10 22.37
CA ALA A 224 4.39 -16.19 22.88
C ALA A 224 5.90 -15.95 22.67
N ASN A 225 6.29 -15.45 21.49
CA ASN A 225 7.67 -15.10 21.19
C ASN A 225 8.16 -13.90 22.02
N GLN A 226 7.33 -12.89 22.23
CA GLN A 226 7.64 -11.75 23.12
C GLN A 226 7.78 -12.20 24.57
N GLN A 227 6.91 -13.09 25.07
CA GLN A 227 7.03 -13.67 26.40
C GLN A 227 8.27 -14.55 26.56
N SER A 228 8.63 -15.34 25.54
CA SER A 228 9.85 -16.14 25.54
C SER A 228 11.11 -15.25 25.61
N ARG A 229 11.14 -14.18 24.79
CA ARG A 229 12.21 -13.17 24.82
C ARG A 229 12.28 -12.41 26.15
N ALA A 230 11.12 -12.06 26.74
CA ALA A 230 11.05 -11.42 28.06
C ALA A 230 11.57 -12.35 29.15
N LYS A 231 11.20 -13.64 29.15
CA LYS A 231 11.73 -14.64 30.09
C LYS A 231 13.24 -14.85 29.93
N GLN A 232 13.74 -14.85 28.69
CA GLN A 232 15.18 -14.89 28.43
C GLN A 232 15.89 -13.61 28.91
N MET A 233 15.27 -12.44 28.76
CA MET A 233 15.80 -11.18 29.30
C MET A 233 15.76 -11.14 30.84
N ASP A 234 14.68 -11.62 31.46
CA ASP A 234 14.57 -11.70 32.92
C ASP A 234 15.60 -12.67 33.50
N SER A 235 15.83 -13.81 32.84
CA SER A 235 16.93 -14.73 33.15
C SER A 235 18.30 -14.06 32.99
N PHE A 236 18.51 -13.30 31.91
CA PHE A 236 19.76 -12.59 31.67
C PHE A 236 20.03 -11.48 32.71
N PHE A 237 18.99 -10.76 33.13
CA PHE A 237 19.09 -9.74 34.17
C PHE A 237 19.26 -10.36 35.56
N ALA A 238 18.60 -11.48 35.87
CA ALA A 238 18.81 -12.19 37.13
C ALA A 238 20.24 -12.75 37.25
N ASP A 239 20.82 -13.24 36.15
CA ASP A 239 22.22 -13.68 36.10
C ASP A 239 23.21 -12.51 36.21
N LEU A 240 22.88 -11.35 35.63
CA LEU A 240 23.62 -10.10 35.82
C LEU A 240 23.52 -9.58 37.26
N GLU A 241 22.34 -9.60 37.85
CA GLU A 241 22.10 -9.19 39.23
C GLU A 241 22.85 -10.10 40.21
N ALA A 242 22.81 -11.42 40.02
CA ALA A 242 23.59 -12.36 40.83
C ALA A 242 25.12 -12.18 40.71
N LYS A 243 25.59 -11.65 39.58
CA LYS A 243 27.02 -11.45 39.30
C LYS A 243 27.54 -10.08 39.74
N TYR A 244 26.69 -9.07 39.82
CA TYR A 244 27.08 -7.68 40.12
C TYR A 244 26.42 -7.08 41.38
N ALA A 245 25.40 -7.72 41.96
CA ALA A 245 24.90 -7.34 43.28
C ALA A 245 25.86 -7.89 44.36
N GLU A 246 26.64 -6.99 44.95
CA GLU A 246 27.40 -7.32 46.15
C GLU A 246 26.43 -7.72 47.29
N PRO A 247 26.77 -8.75 48.11
CA PRO A 247 25.91 -9.14 49.22
C PRO A 247 25.79 -7.97 50.20
N GLU A 248 24.55 -7.56 50.51
CA GLU A 248 24.29 -6.53 51.52
C GLU A 248 25.08 -6.84 52.80
N LYS A 249 26.09 -6.01 53.09
CA LYS A 249 26.81 -6.04 54.35
C LYS A 249 25.83 -5.72 55.47
N LYS A 250 25.39 -6.75 56.21
CA LYS A 250 24.70 -6.59 57.50
C LYS A 250 25.52 -5.65 58.39
N THR A 251 25.11 -4.39 58.50
CA THR A 251 25.64 -3.45 59.47
C THR A 251 25.23 -3.89 60.87
N LYS A 252 26.18 -4.47 61.63
CA LYS A 252 26.03 -4.68 63.08
C LYS A 252 25.94 -3.32 63.78
N SER A 253 24.74 -2.89 64.17
CA SER A 253 24.60 -1.79 65.12
C SER A 253 24.95 -2.29 66.53
N LYS A 254 26.03 -1.75 67.10
CA LYS A 254 26.37 -1.89 68.51
C LYS A 254 25.48 -0.96 69.33
N GLY A 255 24.40 -1.49 69.92
CA GLY A 255 23.65 -0.85 71.01
C GLY A 255 24.18 -1.31 72.37
N LYS A 256 24.77 -0.39 73.13
CA LYS A 256 25.24 -0.58 74.51
C LYS A 256 24.09 -0.94 75.47
N SER A 257 24.45 -1.78 76.44
CA SER A 257 23.74 -2.20 77.65
C SER A 257 22.91 -1.16 78.40
N LYS A 258 21.83 -1.62 79.05
CA LYS A 258 21.52 -1.22 80.44
C LYS A 258 20.98 -2.38 81.27
N LYS A 259 21.76 -2.75 82.29
CA LYS A 259 21.32 -3.28 83.60
C LYS A 259 20.03 -2.56 84.03
N LYS A 260 19.04 -3.22 84.61
CA LYS A 260 19.06 -3.83 85.94
C LYS A 260 17.78 -4.64 86.11
#